data_AF-X1RA09-F1
#
_entry.id   AF-X1RA09-F1
#
_cell.length_a   1.000
_cell.length_b   1.000
_cell.length_c   1.000
_cell.angle_alpha   90.00
_cell.angle_beta   90.00
_cell.angle_gamma   90.00
#
_symmetry.space_group_name_H-M   'P 1'
#
loop_
_entity.id
_entity.type
_entity.pdbx_description
1 polymer ?
#
loop_
_entity_poly.entity_id
_entity_poly.type
_entity_poly.pdbx_seq_one_letter_code
_entity_poly.pdbx_strand_id
1 'polypeptide(L)' 'LLEKYRGESFGDNHLRVVWGPVLPQDLTRLVSNEQTLVQSGIHSRHRAMDEVGVKDPEAEFNRWLEERETIS' A
#
# COMPACT_ATOMS: atom_id res chain seq x y z
N LEU A 1 21.26 -9.20 -8.05
CA LEU A 1 22.20 -10.29 -8.38
C LEU A 1 21.55 -11.43 -9.19
N LEU A 2 20.49 -11.18 -9.98
CA LEU A 2 19.83 -12.19 -10.83
C LEU A 2 19.58 -11.73 -12.29
N GLU A 3 20.04 -10.53 -12.68
CA GLU A 3 19.80 -9.95 -14.01
C GLU A 3 20.67 -10.55 -15.14
N LYS A 4 21.51 -11.56 -14.86
CA LYS A 4 22.51 -12.02 -15.83
C LYS A 4 22.10 -13.17 -16.76
N TYR A 5 20.88 -13.71 -16.68
CA TYR A 5 20.57 -14.97 -17.40
C TYR A 5 19.31 -15.05 -18.26
N ARG A 6 18.56 -13.97 -18.48
CA ARG A 6 17.48 -14.02 -19.46
C ARG A 6 17.20 -12.61 -19.94
N GLY A 7 17.55 -12.33 -21.19
CA GLY A 7 17.33 -11.02 -21.83
C GLY A 7 15.85 -10.73 -22.07
N GLU A 8 15.07 -10.68 -21.00
CA GLU A 8 13.68 -10.26 -20.99
C GLU A 8 13.58 -8.91 -20.27
N SER A 9 13.00 -7.92 -20.95
CA SER A 9 12.70 -6.62 -20.39
C SER A 9 11.49 -6.75 -19.47
N PHE A 10 11.73 -6.91 -18.18
CA PHE A 10 10.70 -6.71 -17.16
C PHE A 10 10.66 -5.20 -16.90
N GLY A 11 9.86 -4.47 -17.69
CA GLY A 11 9.73 -3.01 -17.59
C GLY A 11 9.56 -2.53 -16.15
N ASP A 12 10.03 -1.32 -15.84
CA ASP A 12 10.12 -0.61 -14.55
C ASP A 12 9.62 -1.37 -13.29
N ASN A 13 10.19 -2.55 -13.05
CA ASN A 13 9.73 -3.45 -12.00
C ASN A 13 10.48 -3.13 -10.71
N HIS A 14 9.93 -2.22 -9.91
CA HIS A 14 10.51 -1.86 -8.63
C HIS A 14 10.21 -2.94 -7.58
N LEU A 15 11.17 -3.84 -7.38
CA LEU A 15 11.14 -4.78 -6.27
C LEU A 15 11.19 -4.01 -4.94
N ARG A 16 10.07 -3.93 -4.21
CA ARG A 16 10.03 -3.35 -2.88
C ARG A 16 9.89 -4.44 -1.83
N VAL A 17 10.90 -4.58 -0.99
CA VAL A 17 10.86 -5.50 0.15
C VAL A 17 10.18 -4.79 1.33
N VAL A 18 8.98 -5.24 1.69
CA VAL A 18 8.27 -4.77 2.88
C VAL A 18 8.59 -5.70 4.03
N TRP A 19 9.35 -5.21 5.01
CA TRP A 19 9.58 -5.92 6.27
C TRP A 19 8.49 -5.54 7.27
N GLY A 20 7.81 -6.55 7.83
CA GLY A 20 6.95 -6.33 8.99
C GLY A 20 7.77 -5.87 10.21
N PRO A 21 7.17 -5.13 11.15
CA PRO A 21 7.91 -4.60 12.28
C PRO A 21 8.45 -5.66 13.24
N VAL A 22 9.70 -5.46 13.63
CA VAL A 22 10.44 -6.32 14.59
C VAL A 22 10.01 -6.08 16.05
N LEU A 23 9.33 -4.96 16.31
CA LEU A 23 8.77 -4.58 17.62
C LEU A 23 7.24 -4.53 17.51
N PRO A 24 6.49 -4.63 18.62
CA PRO A 24 5.06 -4.31 18.60
C PRO A 24 4.93 -2.84 18.19
N GLN A 25 4.75 -2.61 16.89
CA GLN A 25 4.39 -1.32 16.36
C GLN A 25 3.07 -0.97 17.01
N ASP A 26 3.00 0.23 17.55
CA ASP A 26 1.74 0.88 17.85
C ASP A 26 1.02 1.12 16.50
N LEU A 27 0.37 0.06 16.01
CA LEU A 27 -0.42 0.06 14.78
C LEU A 27 -1.49 1.14 14.87
N THR A 28 -2.00 1.39 16.08
CA THR A 28 -2.96 2.47 16.35
C THR A 28 -2.37 3.83 15.99
N ARG A 29 -1.13 4.13 16.41
CA ARG A 29 -0.45 5.37 16.03
C ARG A 29 -0.18 5.46 14.52
N LEU A 30 0.22 4.35 13.89
CA LEU A 30 0.44 4.30 12.44
C LEU A 30 -0.85 4.61 11.66
N VAL A 31 -1.95 3.94 12.01
CA VAL A 31 -3.27 4.17 11.40
C VAL A 31 -3.73 5.61 11.62
N SER A 32 -3.56 6.15 12.83
CA SER A 32 -3.92 7.54 13.12
C SER A 32 -3.15 8.54 12.27
N ASN A 33 -1.85 8.32 12.07
CA ASN A 33 -1.02 9.18 11.23
C ASN A 33 -1.46 9.12 9.77
N GLU A 34 -1.64 7.91 9.23
CA GLU A 34 -2.08 7.74 7.84
C GLU A 34 -3.46 8.35 7.58
N GLN A 35 -4.37 8.26 8.55
CA GLN A 35 -5.67 8.93 8.45
C GLN A 35 -5.51 10.45 8.30
N THR A 36 -4.64 11.08 9.10
CA THR A 36 -4.37 12.52 9.00
C THR A 36 -3.76 12.88 7.63
N LEU A 37 -2.80 12.11 7.14
CA LEU A 37 -2.14 12.35 5.86
C LEU A 37 -3.07 12.18 4.65
N VAL A 38 -4.00 11.23 4.72
CA VAL A 38 -5.04 11.05 3.71
C VAL A 38 -6.03 12.22 3.74
N GLN A 39 -6.46 12.65 4.93
CA GLN A 39 -7.39 13.79 5.06
C GLN A 39 -6.78 15.11 4.58
N SER A 40 -5.48 15.31 4.80
CA SER A 40 -4.76 16.49 4.30
C SER A 40 -4.41 16.41 2.81
N GLY A 41 -4.72 15.30 2.12
CA GLY A 41 -4.44 15.09 0.70
C GLY A 41 -2.96 14.83 0.39
N ILE A 42 -2.12 14.57 1.41
CA ILE A 42 -0.69 14.30 1.23
C ILE A 42 -0.49 12.86 0.76
N HIS A 43 -1.24 11.92 1.35
CA HIS A 43 -1.26 10.52 0.93
C HIS A 43 -2.57 10.17 0.22
N SER A 44 -2.47 9.34 -0.82
CA SER A 44 -3.64 8.66 -1.38
C SER A 44 -4.08 7.55 -0.43
N ARG A 45 -5.38 7.21 -0.44
CA ARG A 45 -5.93 6.08 0.33
C ARG A 45 -5.22 4.76 -0.02
N HIS A 46 -4.94 4.56 -1.31
CA HIS A 46 -4.19 3.41 -1.79
C HIS A 46 -2.79 3.33 -1.18
N ARG A 47 -2.06 4.46 -1.13
CA ARG A 47 -0.75 4.52 -0.48
C ARG A 47 -0.85 4.25 1.02
N ALA A 48 -1.83 4.83 1.71
CA ALA A 48 -2.01 4.58 3.14
C ALA A 48 -2.27 3.09 3.45
N MET A 49 -3.04 2.39 2.61
CA MET A 49 -3.27 0.94 2.75
C MET A 49 -1.98 0.13 2.67
N ASP A 50 -1.08 0.54 1.78
CA ASP A 50 0.24 -0.06 1.63
C ASP A 50 1.14 0.18 2.86
N GLU A 51 1.14 1.40 3.40
CA GLU A 51 1.92 1.79 4.59
C GLU A 51 1.43 1.11 5.89
N VAL A 52 0.11 0.88 6.03
CA VAL A 52 -0.43 0.14 7.19
C VAL A 52 -0.31 -1.39 7.05
N GLY A 53 0.18 -1.89 5.92
CA GLY A 53 0.43 -3.30 5.68
C GLY A 53 -0.80 -4.12 5.24
N VAL A 54 -1.75 -3.51 4.51
CA VAL A 54 -2.80 -4.26 3.82
C VAL A 54 -2.16 -5.22 2.82
N LYS A 55 -2.61 -6.48 2.83
CA LYS A 55 -2.02 -7.55 2.03
C LYS A 55 -2.10 -7.32 0.51
N ASP A 56 -3.19 -6.73 0.05
CA ASP A 56 -3.43 -6.35 -1.34
C ASP A 56 -4.15 -4.99 -1.38
N PRO A 57 -3.39 -3.88 -1.39
CA PRO A 57 -3.95 -2.53 -1.39
C PRO A 57 -4.82 -2.21 -2.61
N GLU A 58 -4.49 -2.78 -3.78
CA GLU A 58 -5.21 -2.50 -5.04
C GLU A 58 -6.59 -3.16 -5.02
N ALA A 59 -6.66 -4.45 -4.65
CA ALA A 59 -7.93 -5.16 -4.54
C ALA A 59 -8.82 -4.61 -3.40
N GLU A 60 -8.24 -4.16 -2.29
CA GLU A 60 -8.99 -3.49 -1.22
C GLU A 60 -9.53 -2.13 -1.67
N PHE A 61 -8.72 -1.34 -2.38
CA PHE A 61 -9.13 -0.03 -2.87
C PHE A 61 -10.25 -0.13 -3.91
N ASN A 62 -10.18 -1.10 -4.82
CA ASN A 62 -11.24 -1.33 -5.81
C ASN A 62 -12.56 -1.74 -5.15
N ARG A 63 -12.52 -2.65 -4.16
CA ARG A 63 -13.71 -3.01 -3.38
C ARG A 63 -14.30 -1.80 -2.65
N TRP A 64 -13.46 -0.95 -2.07
CA TRP A 64 -13.93 0.28 -1.43
C TRP A 64 -14.62 1.23 -2.41
N LEU A 65 -14.14 1.35 -3.66
CA LEU A 65 -14.80 2.14 -4.71
C LEU A 65 -16.17 1.55 -5.08
N GLU A 66 -16.25 0.23 -5.24
CA GLU A 66 -17.52 -0.47 -5.53
C GLU A 66 -18.56 -0.26 -4.42
N GLU A 67 -18.14 -0.36 -3.15
CA GLU A 67 -18.98 -0.06 -1.99
C GLU A 67 -19.46 1.40 -1.99
N ARG A 68 -18.56 2.33 -2.35
CA ARG A 68 -18.84 3.76 -2.43
C ARG A 68 -19.83 4.13 -3.53
N GLU A 69 -19.77 3.46 -4.67
CA GLU A 69 -20.72 3.64 -5.77
C GLU A 69 -22.09 3.06 -5.42
N THR A 70 -22.13 1.93 -4.69
CA THR A 70 -23.38 1.30 -4.25
C THR A 70 -24.17 2.17 -3.25
N ILE A 71 -23.48 3.05 -2.52
CA ILE A 71 -24.09 3.97 -1.54
C ILE A 71 -24.48 5.33 -2.18
N SER A 72 -24.04 5.61 -3.41
CA SER A 72 -24.29 6.90 -4.08
C SER A 72 -25.60 6.96 -4.85
#